data_AF-K1V5E6-F1
#
_entry.id   AF-K1V5E6-F1
#
_cell.length_a   1.000
_cell.length_b   1.000
_cell.length_c   1.000
_cell.angle_alpha   90.00
_cell.angle_beta   90.00
_cell.angle_gamma   90.00
#
_symmetry.space_group_name_H-M   'P 1'
#
loop_
_entity.id
_entity.type
_entity.pdbx_description
1 polymer ?
#
loop_
_entity_poly.entity_id
_entity_poly.type
_entity_poly.pdbx_seq_one_letter_code
_entity_poly.pdbx_strand_id
1 'polypeptide(L)'
;MSSTPRQLWLYRELGLPAPEFYHMPLLLAVDGRRLSKRDGDESLEHLQARYTPEQIIGRLAYACGLQNAPDPRTPAELADGFSWQRVPQNDIILPEGLF
;
A
#
# COMPACT_ATOMS: atom_id res chain seq x y z
N MET A 1 5.70 9.26 9.78
CA MET A 1 4.58 10.17 10.10
C MET A 1 5.01 11.52 10.69
N SER A 2 6.32 11.82 10.82
CA SER A 2 6.77 13.11 11.38
C SER A 2 6.50 14.32 10.47
N SER A 3 6.15 14.07 9.20
CA SER A 3 5.63 14.98 8.16
C SER A 3 4.46 15.87 8.58
N THR A 4 3.41 15.19 9.04
CA THR A 4 2.05 15.72 9.11
C THR A 4 1.91 16.93 10.04
N PRO A 5 2.52 16.96 11.25
CA PRO A 5 2.41 18.14 12.11
C PRO A 5 2.95 19.42 11.47
N ARG A 6 4.05 19.31 10.72
CA ARG A 6 4.63 20.44 9.99
C ARG A 6 3.75 20.88 8.82
N GLN A 7 3.12 19.95 8.13
CA GLN A 7 2.16 20.26 7.06
C GLN A 7 0.91 20.95 7.62
N LEU A 8 0.34 20.45 8.72
CA LEU A 8 -0.81 21.06 9.40
C LEU A 8 -0.51 22.48 9.89
N TRP A 9 0.71 22.72 10.39
CA TRP A 9 1.16 24.07 10.74
C TRP A 9 1.13 25.00 9.52
N LEU A 10 1.64 24.57 8.37
CA LEU A 10 1.59 25.36 7.13
C LEU A 10 0.15 25.65 6.67
N TYR A 11 -0.76 24.68 6.72
CA TYR A 11 -2.18 24.90 6.39
C TYR A 11 -2.77 26.02 7.25
N ARG A 12 -2.49 26.00 8.55
CA ARG A 12 -2.95 27.03 9.48
C ARG A 12 -2.40 28.41 9.16
N GLU A 13 -1.08 28.54 8.96
CA GLU A 13 -0.45 29.84 8.69
C GLU A 13 -0.88 30.44 7.34
N LEU A 14 -1.21 29.59 6.37
CA LEU A 14 -1.72 30.01 5.07
C LEU A 14 -3.24 30.27 5.06
N GLY A 15 -3.94 30.05 6.19
CA GLY A 15 -5.39 30.19 6.26
C GLY A 15 -6.15 29.19 5.38
N LEU A 16 -5.56 28.03 5.09
CA LEU A 16 -6.12 27.00 4.23
C LEU A 16 -6.76 25.87 5.06
N PRO A 17 -7.85 25.25 4.57
CA PRO A 17 -8.40 24.06 5.20
C PRO A 17 -7.42 22.89 5.07
N ALA A 18 -7.12 22.24 6.19
CA ALA A 18 -6.30 21.03 6.18
C ALA A 18 -7.12 19.84 5.65
N PRO A 19 -6.54 18.98 4.79
CA PRO A 19 -7.18 17.75 4.36
C PRO A 19 -7.15 16.71 5.49
N GLU A 20 -7.93 15.65 5.31
CA GLU A 20 -7.76 14.43 6.09
C GLU A 20 -6.53 13.66 5.60
N PHE A 21 -5.76 13.11 6.54
CA PHE A 21 -4.55 12.34 6.25
C PHE A 21 -4.78 10.87 6.60
N TYR A 22 -4.45 9.99 5.66
CA TYR A 22 -4.24 8.57 5.93
C TYR A 22 -2.77 8.22 5.73
N HIS A 23 -2.19 7.49 6.68
CA HIS A 23 -0.81 7.04 6.59
C HIS A 23 -0.80 5.56 6.22
N MET A 24 -0.43 5.27 4.97
CA MET A 24 -0.37 3.90 4.51
C MET A 24 0.76 3.13 5.22
N PRO A 25 0.50 1.88 5.64
CA PRO A 25 1.52 1.01 6.19
C PRO A 25 2.57 0.68 5.12
N LEU A 26 3.80 0.40 5.56
CA LEU A 26 4.84 -0.05 4.64
C LEU A 26 4.66 -1.53 4.31
N LEU A 27 5.08 -1.92 3.11
CA LEU A 27 5.27 -3.33 2.78
C LEU A 27 6.65 -3.77 3.23
N LEU A 28 6.70 -4.89 3.94
CA LEU A 28 7.92 -5.51 4.45
C LEU A 28 8.14 -6.86 3.76
N ALA A 29 9.41 -7.22 3.61
CA ALA A 29 9.81 -8.57 3.24
C ALA A 29 9.47 -9.57 4.36
N VAL A 30 9.54 -10.87 4.05
CA VAL A 30 9.28 -11.96 5.00
C VAL A 30 10.18 -11.91 6.25
N ASP A 31 11.36 -11.31 6.13
CA ASP A 31 12.33 -11.11 7.22
C ASP A 31 12.08 -9.83 8.04
N GLY A 32 11.02 -9.07 7.73
CA GLY A 32 10.64 -7.83 8.40
C GLY A 32 11.41 -6.58 7.94
N ARG A 33 12.34 -6.70 6.99
CA ARG A 33 12.99 -5.52 6.39
C ARG A 33 12.02 -4.78 5.48
N ARG A 34 12.22 -3.46 5.36
CA ARG A 34 11.48 -2.65 4.38
C ARG A 34 11.91 -3.05 2.99
N LEU A 35 10.92 -3.28 2.12
CA LEU A 35 11.19 -3.50 0.70
C LEU A 35 11.80 -2.24 0.10
N SER A 36 12.92 -2.38 -0.59
CA SER A 36 13.64 -1.27 -1.17
C SER A 36 14.27 -1.65 -2.51
N LYS A 37 14.12 -0.76 -3.51
CA LYS A 37 14.80 -0.92 -4.81
C LYS A 37 16.32 -1.00 -4.68
N ARG A 38 16.90 -0.45 -3.60
CA ARG A 38 18.34 -0.43 -3.36
C ARG A 38 18.88 -1.78 -2.93
N ASP A 39 18.05 -2.55 -2.23
CA ASP A 39 18.42 -3.85 -1.68
C ASP A 39 18.10 -4.99 -2.66
N GLY A 40 17.71 -4.66 -3.90
CA GLY A 40 17.37 -5.63 -4.94
C GLY A 40 16.02 -6.31 -4.74
N ASP A 41 15.19 -5.81 -3.80
CA ASP A 41 13.85 -6.32 -3.58
C ASP A 41 12.94 -6.07 -4.80
N GLU A 42 11.76 -6.70 -4.79
CA GLU A 42 10.79 -6.64 -5.88
C GLU A 42 10.52 -5.22 -6.37
N SER A 43 10.75 -5.01 -7.67
CA SER A 43 10.44 -3.78 -8.37
C SER A 43 9.16 -3.97 -9.19
N LEU A 44 8.41 -2.89 -9.42
CA LEU A 44 7.22 -2.98 -10.27
C LEU A 44 7.59 -3.48 -11.67
N GLU A 45 8.75 -3.09 -12.17
CA GLU A 45 9.29 -3.52 -13.46
C GLU A 45 9.55 -5.04 -13.48
N HIS A 46 10.11 -5.61 -12.41
CA HIS A 46 10.30 -7.07 -12.27
C HIS A 46 8.99 -7.84 -12.12
N LEU A 47 8.01 -7.25 -11.41
CA LEU A 47 6.69 -7.85 -11.25
C LEU A 47 5.94 -7.88 -12.59
N GLN A 48 6.00 -6.80 -13.37
CA GLN A 48 5.35 -6.72 -14.69
C GLN A 48 5.92 -7.69 -15.72
N ALA A 49 7.16 -8.16 -15.54
CA ALA A 49 7.73 -9.21 -16.39
C ALA A 49 7.16 -10.61 -16.10
N ARG A 50 6.52 -10.82 -14.95
CA ARG A 50 6.00 -12.13 -14.50
C ARG A 50 4.49 -12.19 -14.29
N TYR A 51 3.86 -11.04 -14.06
CA TYR A 51 2.46 -10.94 -13.67
C TYR A 51 1.72 -9.89 -14.51
N THR A 52 0.43 -10.14 -14.76
CA THR A 52 -0.45 -9.13 -15.33
C THR A 52 -0.73 -8.02 -14.30
N PRO A 53 -1.15 -6.82 -14.74
CA PRO A 53 -1.57 -5.76 -13.83
C PRO A 53 -2.61 -6.23 -12.81
N GLU A 54 -3.59 -7.02 -13.25
CA GLU A 54 -4.68 -7.52 -12.41
C GLU A 54 -4.16 -8.50 -11.34
N GLN A 55 -3.18 -9.34 -11.68
CA GLN A 55 -2.52 -10.23 -10.73
C GLN A 55 -1.74 -9.46 -9.67
N ILE A 56 -1.01 -8.42 -10.06
CA ILE A 56 -0.27 -7.57 -9.12
C ILE A 56 -1.24 -6.87 -8.17
N ILE A 57 -2.29 -6.26 -8.71
CA ILE A 57 -3.32 -5.54 -7.94
C ILE A 57 -4.03 -6.51 -6.98
N GLY A 58 -4.42 -7.68 -7.45
CA GLY A 58 -5.05 -8.72 -6.64
C GLY A 58 -4.19 -9.18 -5.46
N ARG A 59 -2.91 -9.46 -5.72
CA ARG A 59 -1.95 -9.86 -4.67
C ARG A 59 -1.76 -8.78 -3.62
N LEU A 60 -1.65 -7.51 -4.04
CA LEU A 60 -1.57 -6.37 -3.11
C LEU A 60 -2.89 -6.17 -2.34
N ALA A 61 -4.04 -6.32 -2.98
CA ALA A 61 -5.34 -6.21 -2.33
C ALA A 61 -5.52 -7.29 -1.26
N TYR A 62 -5.04 -8.51 -1.52
CA TYR A 62 -5.00 -9.58 -0.54
C TYR A 62 -4.08 -9.23 0.64
N ALA A 63 -2.85 -8.79 0.37
CA ALA A 63 -1.91 -8.38 1.43
C ALA A 63 -2.45 -7.23 2.30
N CYS A 64 -3.24 -6.32 1.70
CA CYS A 64 -3.87 -5.19 2.39
C CYS A 64 -5.23 -5.52 3.03
N GLY A 65 -5.67 -6.79 3.05
CA GLY A 65 -6.96 -7.19 3.66
C GLY A 65 -8.21 -6.73 2.91
N LEU A 66 -8.06 -6.26 1.66
CA LEU A 66 -9.17 -5.80 0.82
C LEU A 66 -9.91 -6.98 0.16
N GLN A 67 -9.27 -8.14 0.04
CA GLN A 67 -9.87 -9.38 -0.41
C GLN A 67 -9.28 -10.61 0.31
N ASN A 68 -9.98 -11.75 0.23
CA ASN A 68 -9.67 -12.95 1.01
C ASN A 68 -8.69 -13.93 0.32
N ALA A 69 -8.43 -13.72 -0.97
CA ALA A 69 -7.52 -14.54 -1.78
C ALA A 69 -6.76 -13.63 -2.76
N PRO A 70 -5.56 -14.01 -3.24
CA PRO A 70 -4.76 -13.21 -4.17
C PRO A 70 -5.26 -13.30 -5.62
N ASP A 71 -6.58 -13.33 -5.82
CA ASP A 71 -7.21 -13.43 -7.13
C ASP A 71 -6.98 -12.14 -7.93
N PRO A 72 -6.80 -12.21 -9.27
CA PRO A 72 -6.65 -11.02 -10.10
C PRO A 72 -7.83 -10.06 -9.95
N ARG A 73 -7.55 -8.76 -9.86
CA ARG A 73 -8.56 -7.70 -9.73
C ARG A 73 -8.18 -6.45 -10.50
N THR A 74 -9.18 -5.73 -10.96
CA THR A 74 -9.05 -4.35 -11.41
C THR A 74 -9.26 -3.38 -10.23
N PRO A 75 -8.74 -2.14 -10.30
CA PRO A 75 -9.02 -1.13 -9.28
C PRO A 75 -10.52 -0.81 -9.16
N ALA A 76 -11.25 -0.85 -10.28
CA ALA A 76 -12.68 -0.57 -10.31
C ALA A 76 -13.48 -1.59 -9.48
N GLU A 77 -13.16 -2.88 -9.59
CA GLU A 77 -13.81 -3.93 -8.80
C GLU A 77 -13.54 -3.82 -7.29
N LEU A 78 -12.39 -3.25 -6.92
CA LEU A 78 -12.04 -3.03 -5.51
C LEU A 78 -12.64 -1.75 -4.93
N ALA A 79 -12.91 -0.75 -5.78
CA ALA A 79 -13.38 0.57 -5.36
C ALA A 79 -14.76 0.52 -4.71
N ASP A 80 -15.69 -0.29 -5.25
CA ASP A 80 -17.08 -0.38 -4.77
C ASP A 80 -17.19 -0.84 -3.30
N GLY A 81 -16.21 -1.62 -2.81
CA GLY A 81 -16.19 -2.17 -1.45
C GLY A 81 -15.05 -1.64 -0.57
N PHE A 82 -14.35 -0.58 -1.02
CA PHE A 82 -13.18 -0.06 -0.34
C PHE A 82 -13.54 0.64 0.98
N SER A 83 -12.76 0.36 2.02
CA SER A 83 -12.84 1.08 3.29
C SER A 83 -11.47 1.16 3.91
N TRP A 84 -11.08 2.37 4.37
CA TRP A 84 -9.85 2.60 5.11
C TRP A 84 -9.77 1.78 6.41
N GLN A 85 -10.91 1.37 6.97
CA GLN A 85 -10.95 0.53 8.18
C GLN A 85 -10.47 -0.90 7.93
N ARG A 86 -10.46 -1.35 6.67
CA ARG A 86 -9.99 -2.69 6.27
C ARG A 86 -8.49 -2.73 6.02
N VAL A 87 -7.86 -1.58 5.77
CA VAL A 87 -6.42 -1.47 5.55
C VAL A 87 -5.72 -1.57 6.92
N PRO A 88 -4.70 -2.43 7.06
CA PRO A 88 -3.92 -2.54 8.30
C PRO A 88 -3.31 -1.19 8.73
N GLN A 89 -3.25 -0.97 10.05
CA GLN A 89 -2.57 0.20 10.62
C GLN A 89 -1.09 -0.05 10.90
N ASN A 90 -0.68 -1.32 10.94
CA ASN A 90 0.71 -1.73 11.09
C ASN A 90 1.32 -2.07 9.74
N ASP A 91 2.65 -2.00 9.64
CA ASP A 91 3.40 -2.45 8.47
C ASP A 91 2.99 -3.89 8.08
N ILE A 92 2.86 -4.11 6.79
CA ILE A 92 2.33 -5.35 6.19
C ILE A 92 3.51 -6.20 5.76
N ILE A 93 3.68 -7.37 6.38
CA ILE A 93 4.64 -8.38 5.94
C ILE A 93 4.03 -9.13 4.75
N LEU A 94 4.69 -9.08 3.60
CA LEU A 94 4.24 -9.86 2.44
C LEU A 94 4.40 -11.36 2.72
N PRO A 95 3.37 -12.18 2.51
CA PRO A 95 3.48 -13.63 2.59
C PRO A 95 4.56 -14.18 1.66
N GLU A 96 5.26 -15.22 2.11
CA GLU A 96 6.23 -15.93 1.29
C GLU A 96 5.58 -16.47 0.00
N GLY A 97 6.22 -16.27 -1.15
CA GLY A 97 5.70 -16.69 -2.45
C GLY A 97 4.48 -15.88 -2.94
N LEU A 98 4.14 -14.75 -2.30
CA LEU A 98 3.10 -13.87 -2.82
C LEU A 98 3.47 -13.30 -4.19
N PHE A 99 4.75 -13.04 -4.44
CA PHE A 99 5.31 -12.59 -5.72
C PHE A 99 6.48 -13.48 -6.16
#